data_AF-A0A7S0MMT4-F1
#
_entry.id   AF-A0A7S0MMT4-F1
#
_cell.length_a   1.000
_cell.length_b   1.000
_cell.length_c   1.000
_cell.angle_alpha   90.00
_cell.angle_beta   90.00
_cell.angle_gamma   90.00
#
_symmetry.space_group_name_H-M   'P 1'
#
loop_
_entity.id
_entity.type
_entity.pdbx_description
1 polymer ?
#
loop_
_entity_poly.entity_id
_entity_poly.type
_entity_poly.pdbx_seq_one_letter_code
_entity_poly.pdbx_strand_id
1 'polypeptide(L)'
;MMGYFLLYQCALKKQQVVVLKSGWLGNAPHFFCQEGVFMLDNIAFVQELTRCDVLYILDGMNMMTSGLPSFAKMIALTSPLVQQYSEAIKLSKYRKAVMGIWSRDEAEYWRSAEFPQMPLDIFEDRFMRWDGIARYVFWTFNDPFEKEHLEAAISDCRVQMLDKSNGLDNFDSSEHISHKLFQIKADEHFGFAGLDLVSTWVQDRVIMLACHRERS
;
A
#
# COMPACT_ATOMS: atom_id res chain seq x y z
N MET A 1 3.10 7.72 1.00
CA MET A 1 2.02 6.75 1.31
C MET A 1 0.68 7.42 1.03
N MET A 2 -0.27 6.74 0.37
CA MET A 2 -1.56 7.33 -0.06
C MET A 2 -2.37 7.94 1.09
N GLY A 3 -2.35 7.33 2.28
CA GLY A 3 -3.05 7.87 3.46
C GLY A 3 -2.64 9.29 3.82
N TYR A 4 -1.35 9.62 3.77
CA TYR A 4 -0.86 10.98 4.01
C TYR A 4 -1.33 11.97 2.94
N PHE A 5 -1.31 11.57 1.67
CA PHE A 5 -1.81 12.41 0.59
C PHE A 5 -3.32 12.69 0.73
N LEU A 6 -4.11 11.68 1.09
CA LEU A 6 -5.54 11.85 1.36
C LEU A 6 -5.78 12.80 2.54
N LEU A 7 -5.03 12.67 3.62
CA LEU A 7 -5.12 13.59 4.76
C LEU A 7 -4.75 15.02 4.37
N TYR A 8 -3.68 15.21 3.60
CA TYR A 8 -3.30 16.52 3.07
C TYR A 8 -4.40 17.14 2.20
N GLN A 9 -4.98 16.37 1.27
CA GLN A 9 -6.10 16.83 0.44
C GLN A 9 -7.35 17.16 1.27
N CYS A 10 -7.63 16.39 2.32
CA CYS A 10 -8.72 16.68 3.24
C CYS A 10 -8.46 17.98 4.02
N ALA A 11 -7.23 18.19 4.49
CA ALA A 11 -6.83 19.41 5.18
C ALA A 11 -6.99 20.65 4.29
N LEU A 12 -6.53 20.59 3.04
CA LEU A 12 -6.72 21.68 2.07
C LEU A 12 -8.21 22.02 1.85
N LYS A 13 -9.09 21.02 1.91
CA LYS A 13 -10.54 21.16 1.76
C LYS A 13 -11.26 21.47 3.06
N LYS A 14 -10.55 21.61 4.18
CA LYS A 14 -11.13 21.78 5.52
C LYS A 14 -12.10 20.66 5.91
N GLN A 15 -11.90 19.47 5.33
CA GLN A 15 -12.69 18.27 5.60
C GLN A 15 -12.22 17.66 6.91
N GLN A 16 -13.15 17.42 7.83
CA GLN A 16 -12.85 16.73 9.08
C GLN A 16 -12.74 15.23 8.84
N VAL A 17 -11.73 14.60 9.44
CA VAL A 17 -11.39 13.20 9.19
C VAL A 17 -11.17 12.46 10.50
N VAL A 18 -11.75 11.26 10.64
CA VAL A 18 -11.35 10.30 11.67
C VAL A 18 -10.55 9.19 11.02
N VAL A 19 -9.33 8.97 11.50
CA VAL A 19 -8.47 7.86 11.08
C VAL A 19 -8.56 6.74 12.11
N LEU A 20 -8.89 5.54 11.61
CA LEU A 20 -8.86 4.29 12.36
C LEU A 20 -7.78 3.42 11.73
N LYS A 21 -6.76 3.06 12.52
CA LYS A 21 -5.62 2.28 12.03
C LYS A 21 -5.55 0.95 12.76
N SER A 22 -5.28 -0.13 12.03
CA SER A 22 -4.99 -1.43 12.64
C SER A 22 -3.64 -1.38 13.36
N GLY A 23 -3.61 -1.82 14.61
CA GLY A 23 -2.39 -1.77 15.41
C GLY A 23 -2.48 -2.55 16.73
N TRP A 24 -1.32 -2.95 17.23
CA TRP A 24 -1.14 -3.71 18.47
C TRP A 24 -1.51 -2.94 19.76
N LEU A 25 -1.50 -1.60 19.71
CA LEU A 25 -1.75 -0.72 20.86
C LEU A 25 -3.22 -0.27 20.98
N GLY A 26 -4.13 -0.92 20.25
CA GLY A 26 -5.55 -0.58 20.22
C GLY A 26 -5.89 0.40 19.10
N ASN A 27 -7.11 0.30 18.58
CA ASN A 27 -7.63 1.13 17.49
C ASN A 27 -8.02 2.52 17.99
N ALA A 28 -7.08 3.29 18.55
CA ALA A 28 -7.34 4.65 19.02
C ALA A 28 -7.69 5.57 17.83
N PRO A 29 -8.94 6.06 17.70
CA PRO A 29 -9.32 6.91 16.59
C PRO A 29 -8.62 8.26 16.70
N HIS A 30 -8.05 8.74 15.60
CA HIS A 30 -7.43 10.07 15.55
C HIS A 30 -8.33 11.00 14.73
N PHE A 31 -8.76 12.10 15.33
CA PHE A 31 -9.54 13.14 14.70
C PHE A 31 -8.64 14.25 14.18
N PHE A 32 -8.76 14.53 12.89
CA PHE A 32 -8.07 15.59 12.18
C PHE A 32 -9.07 16.70 11.85
N CYS A 33 -8.82 17.90 12.35
CA CYS A 33 -9.61 19.09 12.10
C CYS A 33 -8.72 20.33 11.96
N GLN A 34 -9.32 21.52 11.84
CA GLN A 34 -8.56 22.77 11.66
C GLN A 34 -7.76 23.14 12.91
N GLU A 35 -8.21 22.68 14.07
CA GLU A 35 -7.62 22.95 15.38
C GLU A 35 -6.43 22.03 15.68
N GLY A 36 -6.23 20.96 14.91
CA GLY A 36 -5.11 20.03 15.06
C GLY A 36 -5.51 18.56 14.94
N VAL A 37 -4.76 17.70 15.63
CA VAL A 37 -4.96 16.26 15.66
C VAL A 37 -5.20 15.82 17.10
N PHE A 38 -6.30 15.12 17.34
CA PHE A 38 -6.74 14.70 18.67
C PHE A 38 -6.99 13.19 18.70
N MET A 39 -6.55 12.54 19.76
CA MET A 39 -6.95 11.15 20.02
C MET A 39 -8.34 11.16 20.66
N LEU A 40 -9.26 10.39 20.09
CA LEU A 40 -10.62 10.28 20.62
C LEU A 40 -10.72 9.13 21.62
N ASP A 41 -11.38 9.38 22.74
CA ASP A 41 -11.90 8.30 23.58
C ASP A 41 -13.17 7.69 22.97
N ASN A 42 -13.70 6.65 23.60
CA ASN A 42 -14.91 5.97 23.11
C ASN A 42 -16.14 6.90 23.05
N ILE A 43 -16.28 7.84 23.99
CA ILE A 43 -17.45 8.72 24.06
C ILE A 43 -17.38 9.74 22.92
N ALA A 44 -16.24 10.40 22.76
CA ALA A 44 -15.98 11.36 21.69
C ALA A 44 -16.08 10.68 20.32
N PHE A 45 -15.55 9.46 20.17
CA PHE A 45 -15.68 8.71 18.93
C PHE A 45 -17.14 8.44 18.55
N VAL A 46 -17.96 7.99 19.51
CA VAL A 46 -19.40 7.76 19.29
C VAL A 46 -20.12 9.05 18.87
N GLN A 47 -19.74 10.20 19.45
CA GLN A 47 -20.30 11.49 19.04
C GLN A 47 -19.98 11.80 17.57
N GLU A 48 -18.74 11.57 17.15
CA GLU A 48 -18.36 11.77 15.74
C GLU A 48 -19.13 10.83 14.80
N LEU A 49 -19.46 9.59 15.18
CA LEU A 49 -20.23 8.65 14.33
C LEU A 49 -21.60 9.17 13.89
N THR A 50 -22.17 10.13 14.61
CA THR A 50 -23.47 10.73 14.28
C THR A 50 -23.37 11.83 13.23
N ARG A 51 -22.15 12.24 12.87
CA ARG A 51 -21.88 13.37 11.99
C ARG A 51 -21.70 12.94 10.55
N CYS A 52 -22.55 13.46 9.66
CA CYS A 52 -22.54 13.13 8.23
C CYS A 52 -21.50 13.93 7.41
N ASP A 53 -20.90 14.94 8.05
CA ASP A 53 -19.85 15.80 7.51
C ASP A 53 -18.44 15.29 7.83
N VAL A 54 -18.29 14.19 8.56
CA VAL A 54 -16.99 13.57 8.88
C VAL A 54 -16.68 12.44 7.89
N LEU A 55 -15.43 12.40 7.42
CA LEU A 55 -14.89 11.33 6.58
C LEU A 55 -14.10 10.34 7.44
N TYR A 56 -14.26 9.05 7.22
CA TYR A 56 -13.52 8.02 7.94
C TYR A 56 -12.47 7.39 7.03
N ILE A 57 -11.21 7.36 7.48
CA ILE A 57 -10.14 6.63 6.82
C ILE A 57 -9.82 5.39 7.65
N LEU A 58 -9.99 4.22 7.05
CA LEU A 58 -9.63 2.93 7.63
C LEU A 58 -8.25 2.51 7.08
N ASP A 59 -7.21 2.49 7.89
CA ASP A 59 -5.86 2.08 7.49
C ASP A 59 -5.58 0.65 7.99
N GLY A 60 -5.52 -0.31 7.07
CA GLY A 60 -5.25 -1.72 7.36
C GLY A 60 -6.35 -2.42 8.16
N MET A 61 -7.57 -1.86 8.23
CA MET A 61 -8.72 -2.44 8.91
C MET A 61 -9.73 -3.04 7.93
N ASN A 62 -10.43 -4.09 8.35
CA ASN A 62 -11.53 -4.65 7.58
C ASN A 62 -12.78 -3.77 7.76
N MET A 63 -13.36 -3.34 6.63
CA MET A 63 -14.56 -2.48 6.62
C MET A 63 -15.73 -3.10 7.38
N MET A 64 -15.92 -4.40 7.26
CA MET A 64 -17.05 -5.14 7.84
C MET A 64 -16.97 -5.28 9.35
N THR A 65 -15.76 -5.22 9.92
CA THR A 65 -15.52 -5.36 11.37
C THR A 65 -15.09 -4.04 12.02
N SER A 66 -15.07 -2.94 11.26
CA SER A 66 -14.65 -1.62 11.74
C SER A 66 -15.56 -1.02 12.82
N GLY A 67 -16.79 -1.51 12.94
CA GLY A 67 -17.81 -0.97 13.85
C GLY A 67 -18.41 0.37 13.38
N LEU A 68 -18.03 0.85 12.18
CA LEU A 68 -18.59 2.08 11.64
C LEU A 68 -20.03 1.87 11.12
N PRO A 69 -20.91 2.88 11.25
CA PRO A 69 -22.27 2.80 10.76
C PRO A 69 -22.31 2.78 9.23
N SER A 70 -23.32 2.11 8.67
CA SER A 70 -23.44 1.90 7.21
C SER A 70 -23.65 3.18 6.38
N PHE A 71 -23.96 4.32 7.01
CA PHE A 71 -24.12 5.61 6.38
C PHE A 71 -22.87 6.49 6.43
N ALA A 72 -21.83 6.10 7.19
CA ALA A 72 -20.60 6.87 7.27
C ALA A 72 -19.85 6.84 5.93
N LYS A 73 -19.27 7.98 5.55
CA LYS A 73 -18.43 8.10 4.35
C LYS A 73 -17.05 7.53 4.68
N MET A 74 -16.63 6.48 3.99
CA MET A 74 -15.41 5.74 4.30
C MET A 74 -14.46 5.68 3.11
N ILE A 75 -13.16 5.80 3.38
CA ILE A 75 -12.08 5.37 2.49
C ILE A 75 -11.27 4.31 3.23
N ALA A 76 -11.26 3.09 2.70
CA ALA A 76 -10.44 2.02 3.24
C ALA A 76 -9.14 1.88 2.44
N LEU A 77 -8.02 1.91 3.15
CA LEU A 77 -6.68 1.64 2.64
C LEU A 77 -6.31 0.24 3.11
N THR A 78 -6.33 -0.72 2.20
CA THR A 78 -6.10 -2.13 2.53
C THR A 78 -4.86 -2.66 1.83
N SER A 79 -4.30 -3.73 2.38
CA SER A 79 -3.43 -4.61 1.61
C SER A 79 -4.23 -5.20 0.45
N PRO A 80 -3.59 -5.63 -0.65
CA PRO A 80 -4.25 -6.40 -1.71
C PRO A 80 -4.74 -7.79 -1.31
N LEU A 81 -4.71 -8.14 -0.02
CA LEU A 81 -5.28 -9.38 0.49
C LEU A 81 -6.80 -9.37 0.31
N VAL A 82 -7.30 -10.25 -0.55
CA VAL A 82 -8.71 -10.35 -0.96
C VAL A 82 -9.65 -10.46 0.23
N GLN A 83 -9.23 -11.17 1.27
CA GLN A 83 -9.96 -11.38 2.52
C GLN A 83 -10.28 -10.06 3.26
N GLN A 84 -9.50 -9.00 3.03
CA GLN A 84 -9.71 -7.69 3.68
C GLN A 84 -10.85 -6.87 3.07
N TYR A 85 -11.21 -7.11 1.80
CA TYR A 85 -12.14 -6.25 1.07
C TYR A 85 -13.25 -6.97 0.30
N SER A 86 -13.13 -8.28 0.05
CA SER A 86 -14.03 -9.02 -0.87
C SER A 86 -15.50 -8.92 -0.46
N GLU A 87 -15.80 -9.10 0.82
CA GLU A 87 -17.17 -9.01 1.34
C GLU A 87 -17.76 -7.59 1.19
N ALA A 88 -16.94 -6.56 1.41
CA ALA A 88 -17.41 -5.19 1.27
C ALA A 88 -17.76 -4.85 -0.19
N ILE A 89 -16.94 -5.27 -1.16
CA ILE A 89 -17.19 -5.02 -2.59
C ILE A 89 -18.49 -5.68 -3.05
N LYS A 90 -18.82 -6.88 -2.54
CA LYS A 90 -20.08 -7.58 -2.86
C LYS A 90 -21.33 -6.77 -2.50
N LEU A 91 -21.25 -5.91 -1.48
CA LEU A 91 -22.38 -5.09 -1.03
C LEU A 91 -22.75 -3.96 -2.00
N SER A 92 -22.04 -3.79 -3.13
CA SER A 92 -22.29 -2.77 -4.17
C SER A 92 -22.28 -1.31 -3.68
N LYS A 93 -21.87 -1.08 -2.43
CA LYS A 93 -21.75 0.25 -1.79
C LYS A 93 -20.34 0.82 -1.88
N TYR A 94 -19.36 -0.01 -2.20
CA TYR A 94 -17.95 0.36 -2.25
C TYR A 94 -17.42 0.25 -3.66
N ARG A 95 -16.55 1.20 -4.03
CA ARG A 95 -15.78 1.16 -5.27
C ARG A 95 -14.33 0.85 -4.91
N LYS A 96 -13.77 -0.17 -5.56
CA LYS A 96 -12.34 -0.50 -5.43
C LYS A 96 -11.54 0.35 -6.41
N ALA A 97 -10.46 0.94 -5.91
CA ALA A 97 -9.43 1.58 -6.73
C ALA A 97 -8.08 0.98 -6.32
N VAL A 98 -7.23 0.75 -7.31
CA VAL A 98 -5.88 0.23 -7.19
C VAL A 98 -4.91 1.38 -7.37
N MET A 99 -3.98 1.52 -6.44
CA MET A 99 -2.91 2.49 -6.55
C MET A 99 -1.72 1.86 -7.24
N GLY A 100 -1.34 2.44 -8.39
CA GLY A 100 -0.09 2.11 -9.04
C GLY A 100 1.12 2.62 -8.26
N ILE A 101 2.29 2.32 -8.80
CA ILE A 101 3.56 2.84 -8.32
C ILE A 101 3.81 4.26 -8.79
N TRP A 102 4.80 4.93 -8.20
CA TRP A 102 5.23 6.25 -8.64
C TRP A 102 6.08 6.15 -9.90
N SER A 103 5.84 7.05 -10.84
CA SER A 103 6.80 7.27 -11.93
C SER A 103 8.15 7.75 -11.40
N ARG A 104 9.20 7.62 -12.22
CA ARG A 104 10.53 8.14 -11.89
C ARG A 104 10.49 9.63 -11.61
N ASP A 105 9.76 10.41 -12.41
CA ASP A 105 9.63 11.86 -12.24
C ASP A 105 8.94 12.21 -10.92
N GLU A 106 7.86 11.51 -10.55
CA GLU A 106 7.20 11.68 -9.25
C GLU A 106 8.15 11.34 -8.10
N ALA A 107 8.87 10.23 -8.21
CA ALA A 107 9.81 9.80 -7.17
C ALA A 107 10.99 10.78 -7.02
N GLU A 108 11.56 11.29 -8.12
CA GLU A 108 12.62 12.30 -8.08
C GLU A 108 12.14 13.62 -7.45
N TYR A 109 10.93 14.06 -7.81
CA TYR A 109 10.31 15.23 -7.21
C TYR A 109 10.21 15.05 -5.68
N TRP A 110 9.62 13.95 -5.21
CA TRP A 110 9.46 13.68 -3.79
C TRP A 110 10.79 13.50 -3.06
N ARG A 111 11.80 12.90 -3.71
CA ARG A 111 13.16 12.83 -3.17
C ARG A 111 13.69 14.23 -2.87
N SER A 112 13.57 15.15 -3.82
CA SER A 112 14.07 16.52 -3.65
C SER A 112 13.29 17.33 -2.62
N ALA A 113 11.96 17.14 -2.56
CA ALA A 113 11.07 17.94 -1.73
C ALA A 113 11.03 17.48 -0.27
N GLU A 114 10.89 16.18 0.00
CA GLU A 114 10.64 15.64 1.34
C GLU A 114 11.79 14.80 1.89
N PHE A 115 12.68 14.33 1.03
CA PHE A 115 13.82 13.51 1.43
C PHE A 115 15.16 14.11 0.95
N PRO A 116 15.42 15.42 1.17
CA PRO A 116 16.62 16.09 0.64
C PRO A 116 17.93 15.47 1.15
N GLN A 117 17.89 14.81 2.32
CA GLN A 117 18.99 14.07 2.91
C GLN A 117 19.32 12.76 2.19
N MET A 118 18.44 12.25 1.32
CA MET A 118 18.67 11.03 0.56
C MET A 118 19.62 11.32 -0.61
N PRO A 119 20.84 10.74 -0.58
CA PRO A 119 21.78 10.84 -1.69
C PRO A 119 21.20 10.25 -2.98
N LEU A 120 21.57 10.82 -4.12
CA LEU A 120 21.04 10.40 -5.42
C LEU A 120 21.43 8.95 -5.76
N ASP A 121 22.64 8.54 -5.46
CA ASP A 121 23.12 7.16 -5.65
C ASP A 121 22.30 6.14 -4.86
N ILE A 122 21.93 6.46 -3.61
CA ILE A 122 21.05 5.61 -2.80
C ILE A 122 19.65 5.54 -3.41
N PHE A 123 19.12 6.67 -3.88
CA PHE A 123 17.82 6.69 -4.56
C PHE A 123 17.83 5.83 -5.82
N GLU A 124 18.86 5.95 -6.67
CA GLU A 124 18.99 5.19 -7.91
C GLU A 124 19.11 3.68 -7.66
N ASP A 125 19.93 3.22 -6.69
CA ASP A 125 20.02 1.79 -6.37
C ASP A 125 18.67 1.23 -5.90
N ARG A 126 17.92 2.00 -5.11
CA ARG A 126 16.61 1.57 -4.62
C ARG A 126 15.54 1.59 -5.71
N PHE A 127 15.50 2.65 -6.50
CA PHE A 127 14.55 2.76 -7.62
C PHE A 127 14.83 1.66 -8.65
N MET A 128 16.10 1.34 -8.92
CA MET A 128 16.44 0.20 -9.78
C MET A 128 15.87 -1.13 -9.26
N ARG A 129 15.93 -1.38 -7.94
CA ARG A 129 15.47 -2.64 -7.34
C ARG A 129 13.95 -2.71 -7.19
N TRP A 130 13.35 -1.62 -6.75
CA TRP A 130 11.96 -1.56 -6.27
C TRP A 130 11.02 -0.75 -7.16
N ASP A 131 11.55 -0.17 -8.24
CA ASP A 131 10.86 0.77 -9.12
C ASP A 131 10.18 1.87 -8.29
N GLY A 132 9.03 2.34 -8.74
CA GLY A 132 8.22 3.34 -8.06
C GLY A 132 7.56 2.96 -6.74
N ILE A 133 7.88 1.83 -6.11
CA ILE A 133 7.24 1.48 -4.82
C ILE A 133 7.78 2.39 -3.72
N ALA A 134 7.07 3.50 -3.48
CA ALA A 134 7.49 4.57 -2.57
C ALA A 134 7.90 4.09 -1.16
N ARG A 135 7.27 3.01 -0.64
CA ARG A 135 7.65 2.42 0.65
C ARG A 135 9.09 1.90 0.62
N TYR A 136 9.48 1.19 -0.43
CA TYR A 136 10.82 0.60 -0.57
C TYR A 136 11.86 1.58 -1.12
N VAL A 137 11.43 2.60 -1.85
CA VAL A 137 12.34 3.67 -2.28
C VAL A 137 12.73 4.57 -1.09
N PHE A 138 11.74 5.06 -0.34
CA PHE A 138 11.97 6.12 0.66
C PHE A 138 12.04 5.64 2.10
N TRP A 139 11.24 4.64 2.49
CA TRP A 139 10.99 4.33 3.91
C TRP A 139 11.84 3.19 4.47
N THR A 140 12.36 2.30 3.64
CA THR A 140 13.29 1.24 4.06
C THR A 140 14.71 1.75 4.33
N PHE A 141 14.89 3.06 4.47
CA PHE A 141 16.20 3.67 4.71
C PHE A 141 16.91 3.10 5.95
N ASN A 142 16.16 2.58 6.92
CA ASN A 142 16.68 2.05 8.17
C ASN A 142 16.65 0.51 8.28
N ASP A 143 16.23 -0.21 7.24
CA ASP A 143 16.15 -1.68 7.29
C ASP A 143 17.19 -2.33 6.37
N PRO A 144 18.34 -2.80 6.92
CA PRO A 144 19.37 -3.46 6.13
C PRO A 144 18.90 -4.81 5.56
N PHE A 145 17.87 -5.43 6.15
CA PHE A 145 17.38 -6.74 5.75
C PHE A 145 16.47 -6.69 4.53
N GLU A 146 15.96 -5.53 4.15
CA GLU A 146 15.05 -5.40 3.00
C GLU A 146 15.69 -5.82 1.68
N LYS A 147 16.97 -5.52 1.50
CA LYS A 147 17.74 -6.02 0.35
C LYS A 147 17.94 -7.53 0.41
N GLU A 148 18.25 -8.06 1.60
CA GLU A 148 18.45 -9.51 1.79
C GLU A 148 17.15 -10.28 1.54
N HIS A 149 16.01 -9.75 1.99
CA HIS A 149 14.69 -10.30 1.73
C HIS A 149 14.35 -10.32 0.23
N LEU A 150 14.71 -9.26 -0.52
CA LEU A 150 14.53 -9.25 -1.97
C LEU A 150 15.37 -10.33 -2.65
N GLU A 151 16.65 -10.44 -2.30
CA GLU A 151 17.55 -11.43 -2.88
C GLU A 151 17.11 -12.87 -2.53
N ALA A 152 16.66 -13.10 -1.30
CA ALA A 152 16.09 -14.37 -0.88
C ALA A 152 14.82 -14.71 -1.68
N ALA A 153 13.92 -13.75 -1.85
CA ALA A 153 12.72 -13.92 -2.65
C ALA A 153 13.06 -14.25 -4.12
N ILE A 154 14.04 -13.55 -4.70
CA ILE A 154 14.53 -13.82 -6.07
C ILE A 154 15.09 -15.23 -6.17
N SER A 155 15.88 -15.66 -5.20
CA SER A 155 16.40 -17.03 -5.13
C SER A 155 15.27 -18.05 -5.05
N ASP A 156 14.27 -17.83 -4.22
CA ASP A 156 13.18 -18.80 -4.02
C ASP A 156 12.16 -18.80 -5.16
N CYS A 157 12.18 -17.79 -6.04
CA CYS A 157 11.29 -17.69 -7.18
C CYS A 157 11.49 -18.88 -8.14
N ARG A 158 10.40 -19.62 -8.39
CA ARG A 158 10.34 -20.70 -9.38
C ARG A 158 9.56 -20.22 -10.60
N VAL A 159 9.91 -20.70 -11.80
CA VAL A 159 9.20 -20.34 -13.06
C VAL A 159 7.68 -20.55 -12.95
N GLN A 160 7.25 -21.61 -12.25
CA GLN A 160 5.84 -21.90 -11.98
C GLN A 160 5.11 -20.82 -11.15
N MET A 161 5.85 -19.96 -10.42
CA MET A 161 5.29 -18.82 -9.70
C MET A 161 5.02 -17.63 -10.66
N LEU A 162 5.74 -17.54 -11.78
CA LEU A 162 5.50 -16.53 -12.81
C LEU A 162 4.17 -16.78 -13.53
N ASP A 163 3.81 -18.05 -13.76
CA ASP A 163 2.52 -18.44 -14.37
C ASP A 163 1.30 -18.13 -13.48
N LYS A 164 1.50 -18.00 -12.15
CA LYS A 164 0.44 -17.68 -11.19
C LYS A 164 0.10 -16.18 -11.11
N SER A 165 0.83 -15.32 -11.81
CA SER A 165 0.65 -13.85 -11.83
C SER A 165 -0.69 -13.37 -12.44
N ASN A 166 -1.51 -14.27 -12.98
CA ASN A 166 -2.79 -13.95 -13.61
C ASN A 166 -3.96 -13.67 -12.64
N GLY A 167 -3.76 -13.71 -11.32
CA GLY A 167 -4.84 -13.42 -10.36
C GLY A 167 -4.36 -13.02 -8.97
N LEU A 168 -4.99 -11.97 -8.42
CA LEU A 168 -4.84 -11.53 -7.03
C LEU A 168 -5.11 -12.64 -6.00
N ASP A 169 -5.97 -13.60 -6.34
CA ASP A 169 -6.40 -14.68 -5.43
C ASP A 169 -5.29 -15.72 -5.16
N ASN A 170 -4.25 -15.80 -6.01
CA ASN A 170 -3.14 -16.73 -5.85
C ASN A 170 -1.99 -16.19 -4.97
N PHE A 171 -2.07 -14.92 -4.58
CA PHE A 171 -1.03 -14.18 -3.85
C PHE A 171 -1.00 -14.51 -2.34
N ASP A 172 -1.98 -15.28 -1.85
CA ASP A 172 -2.19 -15.62 -0.43
C ASP A 172 -1.24 -16.72 0.09
N SER A 173 -0.54 -17.48 -0.78
CA SER A 173 0.14 -18.72 -0.37
C SER A 173 1.61 -18.56 0.08
N SER A 174 2.21 -17.37 -0.07
CA SER A 174 3.51 -17.05 0.53
C SER A 174 3.68 -15.53 0.68
N GLU A 175 3.04 -14.94 1.69
CA GLU A 175 3.02 -13.49 1.95
C GLU A 175 4.42 -12.83 1.90
N HIS A 176 5.49 -13.55 2.25
CA HIS A 176 6.84 -12.97 2.33
C HIS A 176 7.55 -12.82 0.98
N ILE A 177 7.31 -13.70 0.01
CA ILE A 177 8.04 -13.70 -1.27
C ILE A 177 7.27 -12.86 -2.30
N SER A 178 5.95 -12.96 -2.31
CA SER A 178 5.11 -12.41 -3.38
C SER A 178 5.10 -10.89 -3.41
N HIS A 179 5.00 -10.21 -2.26
CA HIS A 179 4.99 -8.73 -2.18
C HIS A 179 6.36 -8.07 -2.38
N LYS A 180 7.43 -8.87 -2.45
CA LYS A 180 8.78 -8.42 -2.75
C LYS A 180 9.09 -8.55 -4.24
N LEU A 181 8.56 -9.58 -4.88
CA LEU A 181 8.82 -9.86 -6.30
C LEU A 181 7.82 -9.24 -7.24
N PHE A 182 6.54 -9.18 -6.86
CA PHE A 182 5.51 -8.65 -7.74
C PHE A 182 4.83 -7.42 -7.15
N GLN A 183 4.45 -6.55 -8.06
CA GLN A 183 3.66 -5.36 -7.82
C GLN A 183 2.33 -5.45 -8.56
N ILE A 184 1.35 -4.70 -8.08
CA ILE A 184 0.06 -4.60 -8.74
C ILE A 184 0.15 -3.53 -9.82
N LYS A 185 -0.28 -3.90 -11.02
CA LYS A 185 -0.46 -2.97 -12.11
C LYS A 185 -1.86 -2.39 -12.06
N ALA A 186 -1.94 -1.07 -12.00
CA ALA A 186 -3.18 -0.33 -12.17
C ALA A 186 -3.35 0.08 -13.64
N ASP A 187 -4.59 0.12 -14.13
CA ASP A 187 -4.91 0.81 -15.38
C ASP A 187 -5.13 2.33 -15.15
N GLU A 188 -5.38 3.06 -16.25
CA GLU A 188 -5.64 4.52 -16.22
C GLU A 188 -6.91 4.93 -15.46
N HIS A 189 -7.77 3.97 -15.11
CA HIS A 189 -8.98 4.16 -14.33
C HIS A 189 -8.84 3.61 -12.90
N PHE A 190 -7.60 3.34 -12.46
CA PHE A 190 -7.30 2.75 -11.15
C PHE A 190 -7.94 1.36 -10.98
N GLY A 191 -8.20 0.65 -12.08
CA GLY A 191 -8.60 -0.76 -12.07
C GLY A 191 -7.40 -1.68 -11.93
N PHE A 192 -7.66 -2.95 -11.55
CA PHE A 192 -6.61 -3.97 -11.54
C PHE A 192 -6.33 -4.42 -12.97
N ALA A 193 -5.10 -4.20 -13.45
CA ALA A 193 -4.66 -4.59 -14.79
C ALA A 193 -3.82 -5.87 -14.79
N GLY A 194 -3.29 -6.30 -13.64
CA GLY A 194 -2.47 -7.49 -13.52
C GLY A 194 -1.43 -7.39 -12.41
N LEU A 195 -0.54 -8.38 -12.38
CA LEU A 195 0.67 -8.36 -11.56
C LEU A 195 1.88 -8.29 -12.48
N ASP A 196 2.87 -7.51 -12.09
CA ASP A 196 4.14 -7.39 -12.80
C ASP A 196 5.28 -7.66 -11.82
N LEU A 197 6.46 -8.03 -12.33
CA LEU A 197 7.64 -8.02 -11.48
C LEU A 197 7.94 -6.59 -11.02
N VAL A 198 8.50 -6.48 -9.84
CA VAL A 198 8.65 -5.20 -9.13
C VAL A 198 9.56 -4.24 -9.89
N SER A 199 10.50 -4.74 -10.69
CA SER A 199 11.38 -3.94 -11.54
C SER A 199 11.98 -4.79 -12.66
N THR A 200 12.48 -4.15 -13.71
CA THR A 200 13.26 -4.81 -14.76
C THR A 200 14.50 -5.50 -14.20
N TRP A 201 15.14 -4.90 -13.18
CA TRP A 201 16.29 -5.52 -12.53
C TRP A 201 15.91 -6.86 -11.87
N VAL A 202 14.76 -6.92 -11.18
CA VAL A 202 14.26 -8.18 -10.61
C VAL A 202 13.90 -9.17 -11.71
N GLN A 203 13.28 -8.71 -12.79
CA GLN A 203 12.97 -9.54 -13.95
C GLN A 203 14.21 -10.22 -14.54
N ASP A 204 15.26 -9.47 -14.82
CA ASP A 204 16.51 -10.00 -15.35
C ASP A 204 17.13 -11.05 -14.42
N ARG A 205 17.10 -10.79 -13.11
CA ARG A 205 17.65 -11.70 -12.09
C ARG A 205 16.87 -13.01 -11.99
N VAL A 206 15.54 -12.93 -11.99
CA VAL A 206 14.66 -14.11 -11.97
C VAL A 206 14.85 -14.95 -13.23
N ILE A 207 14.89 -14.31 -14.41
CA ILE A 207 15.11 -15.00 -15.69
C ILE A 207 16.47 -15.69 -15.72
N MET A 208 17.54 -14.99 -15.32
CA MET A 208 18.89 -15.54 -15.26
C MET A 208 18.94 -16.80 -14.39
N LEU A 209 18.36 -16.75 -13.19
CA LEU A 209 18.33 -17.89 -12.27
C LEU A 209 17.50 -19.06 -12.81
N ALA A 210 16.37 -18.78 -13.45
CA ALA A 210 15.55 -19.79 -14.11
C ALA A 210 16.34 -20.52 -15.20
N CYS A 211 17.01 -19.78 -16.10
CA CYS A 211 17.83 -20.35 -17.16
C CYS A 211 19.00 -21.19 -16.66
N HIS A 212 19.60 -20.85 -15.52
CA HIS A 212 20.65 -21.68 -14.92
C HIS A 212 20.12 -23.00 -14.36
N ARG A 213 18.92 -22.99 -13.77
CA ARG A 213 18.30 -24.18 -13.17
C ARG A 213 17.87 -25.21 -14.21
N GLU A 214 17.44 -24.78 -15.39
CA GLU A 214 17.05 -25.68 -16.48
C GLU A 214 18.25 -26.35 -17.18
N ARG A 215 19.46 -25.81 -16.98
CA ARG A 215 20.71 -26.36 -17.55
C ARG A 215 21.47 -27.27 -16.57
N SER A 216 20.98 -27.40 -15.34
CA SER A 216 21.59 -28.17 -14.24
C SER A 216 20.86 -29.50 -14.05
#